data_AF-A0A6B2C3H7-F1
#
_entry.id   AF-A0A6B2C3H7-F1
#
_cell.length_a   1.000
_cell.length_b   1.000
_cell.length_c   1.000
_cell.angle_alpha   90.00
_cell.angle_beta   90.00
_cell.angle_gamma   90.00
#
_symmetry.space_group_name_H-M   'P 1'
#
loop_
_entity.id
_entity.type
_entity.pdbx_description
1 polymer ?
#
loop_
_entity_poly.entity_id
_entity_poly.type
_entity_poly.pdbx_seq_one_letter_code
_entity_poly.pdbx_strand_id
1 'polypeptide(L)'
;MSTKNLILIALLALYAIFIVYVIYYGPYPASVPLGDPSAYKNTYIHVPIAISSYVLFTAGMIYSLLYLRGKNNRYAEKSYIYISLGLVFATLTLVQGSLWAKESWGTYWNWDPRETGVLLLWFAYLVYLAIRRSISDKEKMLRVSSAYAVAAYIMVPFSFALPYITFSLHPRVQETSQMIGGESAILLPGGILLGIVLGIALAEYLIDLRFNKSRYTRTIAYIGIALNIALLLALAPAAIPHFSGVINTCALDEGSYITIKGTVIESKLIDSSINMIVRTEKCVFRVIAQPEKIPLSPLVIVMPGGNLTLITIESHNIVVKGTVNSTYIVASEIEILENKSVLINSFLYSLTIIGLMVYALRRIGE
;
A
#
# COMPACT_ATOMS: atom_id res chain seq x y z
N MET A 1 -16.73 -16.05 25.42
CA MET A 1 -15.77 -15.68 24.36
C MET A 1 -14.39 -15.61 25.00
N SER A 2 -13.32 -16.16 24.41
CA SER A 2 -11.99 -16.20 25.05
C SER A 2 -11.31 -14.82 25.03
N THR A 3 -10.32 -14.60 25.91
CA THR A 3 -9.50 -13.37 25.93
C THR A 3 -8.83 -13.12 24.58
N LYS A 4 -8.33 -14.18 23.92
CA LYS A 4 -7.72 -14.08 22.57
C LYS A 4 -8.70 -13.55 21.52
N ASN A 5 -9.96 -13.96 21.60
CA ASN A 5 -11.00 -13.51 20.66
C ASN A 5 -11.35 -12.03 20.86
N LEU A 6 -11.39 -11.58 22.12
CA LEU A 6 -11.58 -10.16 22.46
C LEU A 6 -10.42 -9.32 21.95
N ILE A 7 -9.18 -9.80 22.14
CA ILE A 7 -7.97 -9.14 21.64
C ILE A 7 -8.02 -8.99 20.12
N LEU A 8 -8.38 -10.03 19.37
CA LEU A 8 -8.48 -9.93 17.90
C LEU A 8 -9.51 -8.88 17.46
N ILE A 9 -10.69 -8.85 18.08
CA ILE A 9 -11.72 -7.84 17.76
C ILE A 9 -11.21 -6.43 18.07
N ALA A 10 -10.57 -6.24 19.23
CA ALA A 10 -9.98 -4.96 19.60
C ALA A 10 -8.89 -4.52 18.61
N LEU A 11 -8.03 -5.44 18.16
CA LEU A 11 -7.00 -5.15 17.16
C LEU A 11 -7.59 -4.79 15.80
N LEU A 12 -8.64 -5.49 15.35
CA LEU A 12 -9.35 -5.17 14.11
C LEU A 12 -9.98 -3.77 14.16
N ALA A 13 -10.63 -3.43 15.29
CA ALA A 13 -11.21 -2.11 15.49
C ALA A 13 -10.14 -1.02 15.57
N LEU A 14 -9.06 -1.25 16.32
CA LEU A 14 -7.95 -0.32 16.47
C LEU A 14 -7.24 -0.06 15.14
N TYR A 15 -7.03 -1.10 14.32
CA TYR A 15 -6.41 -0.93 13.00
C TYR A 15 -7.34 -0.18 12.03
N ALA A 16 -8.66 -0.42 12.09
CA ALA A 16 -9.62 0.35 11.31
C ALA A 16 -9.62 1.84 11.71
N ILE A 17 -9.63 2.14 13.01
CA ILE A 17 -9.53 3.51 13.53
C ILE A 17 -8.20 4.14 13.10
N PHE A 18 -7.10 3.39 13.18
CA PHE A 18 -5.78 3.85 12.75
C PHE A 18 -5.75 4.22 11.25
N ILE A 19 -6.33 3.39 10.37
CA ILE A 19 -6.43 3.70 8.94
C ILE A 19 -7.23 4.99 8.71
N VAL A 20 -8.39 5.14 9.36
CA VAL A 20 -9.20 6.36 9.26
C VAL A 20 -8.39 7.58 9.71
N TYR A 21 -7.73 7.49 10.86
CA TYR A 21 -6.90 8.56 11.38
C TYR A 21 -5.76 8.94 10.42
N VAL A 22 -5.04 7.96 9.88
CA VAL A 22 -3.94 8.20 8.92
C VAL A 22 -4.44 8.88 7.65
N ILE A 23 -5.61 8.48 7.13
CA ILE A 23 -6.17 9.11 5.93
C ILE A 23 -6.48 10.58 6.22
N TYR A 24 -7.28 10.87 7.25
CA TYR A 24 -7.74 12.24 7.47
C TYR A 24 -6.69 13.16 8.12
N TYR A 25 -5.81 12.62 8.96
CA TYR A 25 -4.92 13.38 9.83
C TYR A 25 -3.47 12.90 9.79
N GLY A 26 -3.16 11.87 9.00
CA GLY A 26 -1.82 11.32 8.88
C GLY A 26 -0.84 12.37 8.35
N PRO A 27 0.35 12.52 8.95
CA PRO A 27 1.35 13.46 8.49
C PRO A 27 2.08 12.90 7.28
N TYR A 28 2.51 13.78 6.40
CA TYR A 28 3.31 13.46 5.24
C TYR A 28 4.41 14.52 5.08
N PRO A 29 5.54 14.18 4.44
CA PRO A 29 6.62 15.13 4.22
C PRO A 29 6.12 16.40 3.51
N ALA A 30 6.73 17.56 3.79
CA ALA A 30 6.41 18.78 3.05
C ALA A 30 6.89 18.72 1.59
N SER A 31 7.97 17.98 1.32
CA SER A 31 8.49 17.75 -0.02
C SER A 31 9.17 16.38 -0.10
N VAL A 32 9.20 15.79 -1.29
CA VAL A 32 9.85 14.51 -1.56
C VAL A 32 10.69 14.61 -2.83
N PRO A 33 11.76 13.80 -2.96
CA PRO A 33 12.60 13.81 -4.16
C PRO A 33 11.83 13.45 -5.44
N LEU A 34 10.81 12.59 -5.31
CA LEU A 34 10.01 12.05 -6.40
C LEU A 34 8.55 11.89 -5.93
N GLY A 35 7.61 12.34 -6.77
CA GLY A 35 6.19 12.13 -6.55
C GLY A 35 5.46 13.15 -5.68
N ASP A 36 4.25 12.75 -5.28
CA ASP A 36 3.37 13.47 -4.37
C ASP A 36 3.75 13.19 -2.91
N PRO A 37 4.03 14.19 -2.06
CA PRO A 37 4.26 13.96 -0.65
C PRO A 37 3.05 13.31 0.03
N SER A 38 1.81 13.63 -0.38
CA SER A 38 0.61 13.01 0.19
C SER A 38 0.56 11.50 -0.06
N ALA A 39 1.15 11.00 -1.15
CA ALA A 39 1.25 9.57 -1.43
C ALA A 39 2.07 8.83 -0.35
N TYR A 40 2.97 9.51 0.38
CA TYR A 40 3.72 8.92 1.48
C TYR A 40 2.87 8.59 2.72
N LYS A 41 1.60 9.05 2.79
CA LYS A 41 0.63 8.48 3.74
C LYS A 41 0.44 6.97 3.54
N ASN A 42 0.67 6.46 2.33
CA ASN A 42 0.65 5.03 2.07
C ASN A 42 1.67 4.25 2.92
N THR A 43 2.75 4.89 3.37
CA THR A 43 3.77 4.27 4.22
C THR A 43 3.14 3.68 5.50
N TYR A 44 2.14 4.34 6.07
CA TYR A 44 1.45 3.87 7.28
C TYR A 44 0.52 2.67 7.04
N ILE A 45 0.23 2.31 5.79
CA ILE A 45 -0.63 1.16 5.44
C ILE A 45 0.23 0.05 4.84
N HIS A 46 0.97 0.37 3.77
CA HIS A 46 1.79 -0.57 3.03
C HIS A 46 2.93 -1.15 3.88
N VAL A 47 3.68 -0.32 4.62
CA VAL A 47 4.85 -0.82 5.38
C VAL A 47 4.45 -1.76 6.51
N PRO A 48 3.43 -1.47 7.34
CA PRO A 48 2.94 -2.44 8.31
C PRO A 48 2.55 -3.79 7.71
N ILE A 49 1.86 -3.80 6.56
CA ILE A 49 1.45 -5.04 5.87
C ILE A 49 2.70 -5.79 5.35
N ALA A 50 3.65 -5.07 4.76
CA ALA A 50 4.90 -5.63 4.26
C ALA A 50 5.72 -6.30 5.37
N ILE A 51 5.97 -5.58 6.47
CA ILE A 51 6.73 -6.11 7.61
C ILE A 51 5.98 -7.27 8.28
N SER A 52 4.65 -7.18 8.39
CA SER A 52 3.83 -8.28 8.90
C SER A 52 3.99 -9.55 8.05
N SER A 53 4.07 -9.42 6.72
CA SER A 53 4.33 -10.58 5.85
C SER A 53 5.65 -11.28 6.19
N TYR A 54 6.73 -10.52 6.41
CA TYR A 54 8.03 -11.08 6.81
C TYR A 54 7.96 -11.79 8.16
N VAL A 55 7.31 -11.19 9.17
CA VAL A 55 7.14 -11.83 10.47
C VAL A 55 6.34 -13.13 10.37
N LEU A 56 5.28 -13.15 9.54
CA LEU A 56 4.50 -14.35 9.29
C LEU A 56 5.32 -15.45 8.59
N PHE A 57 6.17 -15.09 7.63
CA PHE A 57 7.10 -16.02 7.00
C PHE A 57 8.16 -16.56 7.99
N THR A 58 8.70 -15.70 8.87
CA THR A 58 9.61 -16.12 9.94
C THR A 58 8.93 -17.11 10.89
N ALA A 59 7.72 -16.81 11.37
CA ALA A 59 6.95 -17.72 12.21
C ALA A 59 6.65 -19.04 11.49
N GLY A 60 6.31 -18.97 10.20
CA GLY A 60 6.14 -20.12 9.33
C GLY A 60 7.39 -21.01 9.26
N MET A 61 8.56 -20.41 9.08
CA MET A 61 9.85 -21.10 9.09
C MET A 61 10.13 -21.76 10.44
N ILE A 62 9.91 -21.05 11.56
CA ILE A 62 10.10 -21.58 12.92
C ILE A 62 9.22 -22.82 13.13
N TYR A 63 7.94 -22.77 12.76
CA TYR A 63 7.06 -23.92 12.86
C TYR A 63 7.48 -25.09 11.96
N SER A 64 8.04 -24.80 10.78
CA SER A 64 8.61 -25.85 9.93
C SER A 64 9.85 -26.50 10.57
N LEU A 65 10.72 -25.74 11.24
CA LEU A 65 11.84 -26.31 12.01
C LEU A 65 11.35 -27.18 13.17
N LEU A 66 10.34 -26.73 13.92
CA LEU A 66 9.74 -27.49 15.02
C LEU A 66 9.14 -28.81 14.52
N TYR A 67 8.46 -28.79 13.36
CA TYR A 67 8.00 -30.01 12.71
C TYR A 67 9.16 -30.92 12.30
N LEU A 68 10.21 -30.40 11.67
CA LEU A 68 11.33 -31.22 11.21
C LEU A 68 12.06 -31.90 12.38
N ARG A 69 12.18 -31.23 13.53
CA ARG A 69 12.78 -31.75 14.77
C ARG A 69 11.89 -32.75 15.50
N GLY A 70 10.61 -32.43 15.71
CA GLY A 70 9.71 -33.22 16.56
C GLY A 70 8.68 -34.08 15.85
N LYS A 71 8.57 -33.97 14.52
CA LYS A 71 7.60 -34.64 13.65
C LYS A 71 6.12 -34.48 14.04
N ASN A 72 5.80 -33.49 14.88
CA ASN A 72 4.41 -33.18 15.22
C ASN A 72 3.73 -32.44 14.06
N ASN A 73 2.82 -33.14 13.37
CA ASN A 73 2.08 -32.61 12.21
C ASN A 73 1.37 -31.27 12.49
N ARG A 74 1.00 -30.97 13.75
CA ARG A 74 0.41 -29.67 14.10
C ARG A 74 1.33 -28.51 13.78
N TYR A 75 2.64 -28.66 13.94
CA TYR A 75 3.59 -27.60 13.59
C TYR A 75 3.67 -27.35 12.08
N ALA A 76 3.67 -28.41 11.25
CA ALA A 76 3.64 -28.24 9.80
C ALA A 76 2.33 -27.59 9.30
N GLU A 77 1.21 -27.85 9.97
CA GLU A 77 -0.07 -27.19 9.70
C GLU A 77 -0.09 -25.72 10.13
N LYS A 78 0.50 -25.40 11.30
CA LYS A 78 0.70 -24.00 11.72
C LYS A 78 1.58 -23.25 10.72
N SER A 79 2.70 -23.86 10.31
CA SER A 79 3.59 -23.29 9.29
C SER A 79 2.84 -22.95 8.01
N TYR A 80 2.00 -23.87 7.52
CA TYR A 80 1.15 -23.62 6.35
C TYR A 80 0.22 -22.42 6.52
N ILE A 81 -0.43 -22.26 7.67
CA ILE A 81 -1.34 -21.13 7.92
C ILE A 81 -0.57 -19.80 7.95
N TYR A 82 0.55 -19.75 8.68
CA TYR A 82 1.40 -18.56 8.76
C TYR A 82 1.93 -18.15 7.39
N ILE A 83 2.47 -19.10 6.61
CA ILE A 83 2.98 -18.83 5.27
C ILE A 83 1.86 -18.41 4.31
N SER A 84 0.68 -19.05 4.38
CA SER A 84 -0.46 -18.69 3.52
C SER A 84 -0.93 -17.26 3.79
N LEU A 85 -1.04 -16.87 5.06
CA LEU A 85 -1.41 -15.49 5.43
C LEU A 85 -0.30 -14.50 5.07
N GLY A 86 0.96 -14.87 5.29
CA GLY A 86 2.12 -14.08 4.86
C GLY A 86 2.10 -13.83 3.35
N LEU A 87 1.74 -14.83 2.54
CA LEU A 87 1.63 -14.68 1.09
C LEU A 87 0.48 -13.76 0.68
N VAL A 88 -0.65 -13.79 1.39
CA VAL A 88 -1.74 -12.82 1.17
C VAL A 88 -1.26 -11.40 1.45
N PHE A 89 -0.52 -11.18 2.55
CA PHE A 89 0.04 -9.88 2.89
C PHE A 89 1.14 -9.45 1.91
N ALA A 90 1.98 -10.36 1.44
CA ALA A 90 2.97 -10.07 0.41
C ALA A 90 2.32 -9.72 -0.94
N THR A 91 1.19 -10.35 -1.27
CA THR A 91 0.39 -10.00 -2.46
C THR A 91 -0.17 -8.58 -2.32
N LEU A 92 -0.74 -8.24 -1.16
CA LEU A 92 -1.18 -6.86 -0.89
C LEU A 92 -0.02 -5.88 -0.96
N THR A 93 1.13 -6.24 -0.43
CA THR A 93 2.35 -5.42 -0.47
C THR A 93 2.72 -5.09 -1.91
N LEU A 94 2.78 -6.09 -2.81
CA LEU A 94 3.07 -5.86 -4.23
C LEU A 94 2.05 -4.94 -4.90
N VAL A 95 0.75 -5.17 -4.68
CA VAL A 95 -0.31 -4.35 -5.28
C VAL A 95 -0.26 -2.91 -4.74
N GLN A 96 -0.24 -2.73 -3.42
CA GLN A 96 -0.21 -1.42 -2.79
C GLN A 96 1.07 -0.64 -3.12
N GLY A 97 2.20 -1.34 -3.19
CA GLY A 97 3.49 -0.80 -3.60
C GLY A 97 3.45 -0.31 -5.05
N SER A 98 2.89 -1.10 -5.97
CA SER A 98 2.74 -0.71 -7.38
C SER A 98 1.87 0.54 -7.57
N LEU A 99 0.78 0.66 -6.80
CA LEU A 99 -0.10 1.83 -6.83
C LEU A 99 0.64 3.10 -6.38
N TRP A 100 1.44 2.99 -5.31
CA TRP A 100 2.28 4.09 -4.83
C TRP A 100 3.44 4.39 -5.78
N ALA A 101 4.04 3.38 -6.41
CA ALA A 101 5.09 3.53 -7.42
C ALA A 101 4.58 4.31 -8.63
N LYS A 102 3.34 4.07 -9.07
CA LYS A 102 2.73 4.84 -10.16
C LYS A 102 2.64 6.33 -9.83
N GLU A 103 2.28 6.64 -8.60
CA GLU A 103 2.15 8.03 -8.12
C GLU A 103 3.49 8.69 -7.83
N SER A 104 4.47 7.91 -7.37
CA SER A 104 5.77 8.43 -6.96
C SER A 104 6.78 8.50 -8.10
N TRP A 105 6.74 7.52 -9.00
CA TRP A 105 7.73 7.27 -10.04
C TRP A 105 7.13 7.28 -11.46
N GLY A 106 5.82 7.49 -11.60
CA GLY A 106 5.14 7.59 -12.89
C GLY A 106 4.78 6.25 -13.55
N THR A 107 5.19 5.11 -13.00
CA THR A 107 4.85 3.76 -13.51
C THR A 107 4.63 2.77 -12.37
N TYR A 108 3.74 1.79 -12.59
CA TYR A 108 3.39 0.75 -11.60
C TYR A 108 4.54 -0.22 -11.29
N TRP A 109 5.55 -0.28 -12.17
CA TRP A 109 6.68 -1.19 -12.04
C TRP A 109 7.93 -0.60 -12.68
N ASN A 110 9.05 -0.70 -11.98
CA ASN A 110 10.31 -0.03 -12.33
C ASN A 110 11.50 -1.00 -12.38
N TRP A 111 11.28 -2.29 -12.10
CA TRP A 111 12.36 -3.27 -11.88
C TRP A 111 13.31 -2.83 -10.75
N ASP A 112 12.79 -2.07 -9.79
CA ASP A 112 13.55 -1.63 -8.64
C ASP A 112 14.00 -2.87 -7.81
N PRO A 113 15.20 -2.85 -7.19
CA PRO A 113 15.67 -3.98 -6.39
C PRO A 113 14.74 -4.37 -5.23
N ARG A 114 14.02 -3.41 -4.64
CA ARG A 114 13.00 -3.70 -3.61
C ARG A 114 11.79 -4.41 -4.22
N GLU A 115 11.24 -3.85 -5.30
CA GLU A 115 10.10 -4.41 -6.03
C GLU A 115 10.40 -5.85 -6.46
N THR A 116 11.52 -6.03 -7.18
CA THR A 116 11.96 -7.32 -7.72
C THR A 116 12.28 -8.31 -6.60
N GLY A 117 12.92 -7.86 -5.52
CA GLY A 117 13.21 -8.69 -4.35
C GLY A 117 11.96 -9.27 -3.70
N VAL A 118 10.93 -8.44 -3.50
CA VAL A 118 9.64 -8.87 -2.94
C VAL A 118 8.89 -9.79 -3.91
N LEU A 119 8.96 -9.54 -5.22
CA LEU A 119 8.36 -10.42 -6.24
C LEU A 119 9.01 -11.82 -6.24
N LEU A 120 10.33 -11.89 -6.17
CA LEU A 120 11.05 -13.16 -6.09
C LEU A 120 10.71 -13.92 -4.79
N LEU A 121 10.63 -13.20 -3.66
CA LEU A 121 10.16 -13.77 -2.39
C LEU A 121 8.74 -14.33 -2.52
N TRP A 122 7.84 -13.60 -3.18
CA TRP A 122 6.47 -14.02 -3.41
C TRP A 122 6.40 -15.32 -4.24
N PHE A 123 7.18 -15.41 -5.33
CA PHE A 123 7.28 -16.64 -6.13
C PHE A 123 7.86 -17.81 -5.34
N ALA A 124 8.87 -17.59 -4.49
CA ALA A 124 9.39 -18.65 -3.63
C ALA A 124 8.31 -19.22 -2.70
N TYR A 125 7.51 -18.36 -2.06
CA TYR A 125 6.42 -18.84 -1.21
C TYR A 125 5.20 -19.38 -1.98
N LEU A 126 5.02 -19.03 -3.25
CA LEU A 126 4.08 -19.74 -4.13
C LEU A 126 4.51 -21.18 -4.38
N VAL A 127 5.80 -21.42 -4.63
CA VAL A 127 6.34 -22.78 -4.81
C VAL A 127 6.08 -23.62 -3.55
N TYR A 128 6.21 -23.04 -2.35
CA TYR A 128 5.82 -23.72 -1.11
C TYR A 128 4.36 -24.21 -1.16
N LEU A 129 3.41 -23.37 -1.58
CA LEU A 129 2.00 -23.77 -1.72
C LEU A 129 1.79 -24.83 -2.80
N ALA A 130 2.51 -24.75 -3.91
CA ALA A 130 2.48 -25.76 -4.97
C ALA A 130 2.96 -27.12 -4.46
N ILE A 131 4.03 -27.17 -3.66
CA ILE A 131 4.52 -28.40 -3.01
C ILE A 131 3.44 -28.98 -2.08
N ARG A 132 2.79 -28.14 -1.27
CA ARG A 132 1.70 -28.55 -0.35
C ARG A 132 0.48 -29.13 -1.06
N ARG A 133 0.31 -28.88 -2.36
CA ARG A 133 -0.84 -29.37 -3.15
C ARG A 133 -0.50 -30.52 -4.10
N SER A 134 0.76 -30.64 -4.51
CA SER A 134 1.18 -31.59 -5.54
C SER A 134 1.56 -32.97 -5.00
N ILE A 135 1.95 -33.07 -3.72
CA ILE A 135 2.36 -34.34 -3.13
C ILE A 135 1.17 -35.01 -2.43
N SER A 136 0.75 -36.16 -2.92
CA SER A 136 -0.38 -36.93 -2.35
C SER A 136 -0.06 -37.60 -1.02
N ASP A 137 1.18 -38.12 -0.86
CA ASP A 137 1.61 -38.73 0.39
C ASP A 137 1.76 -37.65 1.48
N LYS A 138 0.96 -37.78 2.55
CA LYS A 138 0.86 -36.74 3.58
C LYS A 138 2.19 -36.52 4.31
N GLU A 139 2.89 -37.58 4.70
CA GLU A 139 4.13 -37.43 5.47
C GLU A 139 5.25 -36.82 4.62
N LYS A 140 5.38 -37.27 3.37
CA LYS A 140 6.31 -36.72 2.39
C LYS A 140 5.97 -35.26 2.11
N MET A 141 4.69 -34.93 1.90
CA MET A 141 4.22 -33.56 1.69
C MET A 141 4.65 -32.66 2.86
N LEU A 142 4.36 -33.04 4.10
CA LEU A 142 4.73 -32.25 5.28
C LEU A 142 6.25 -32.09 5.40
N ARG A 143 7.02 -33.17 5.17
CA ARG A 143 8.50 -33.15 5.20
C ARG A 143 9.11 -32.24 4.15
N VAL A 144 8.73 -32.42 2.89
CA VAL A 144 9.30 -31.67 1.76
C VAL A 144 8.90 -30.20 1.84
N SER A 145 7.62 -29.90 2.13
CA SER A 145 7.18 -28.51 2.27
C SER A 145 7.85 -27.81 3.44
N SER A 146 8.00 -28.45 4.60
CA SER A 146 8.69 -27.82 5.73
C SER A 146 10.18 -27.61 5.48
N ALA A 147 10.87 -28.56 4.84
CA ALA A 147 12.26 -28.35 4.42
C ALA A 147 12.38 -27.18 3.44
N TYR A 148 11.47 -27.11 2.47
CA TYR A 148 11.43 -26.01 1.51
C TYR A 148 11.15 -24.65 2.18
N ALA A 149 10.21 -24.58 3.14
CA ALA A 149 9.92 -23.35 3.87
C ALA A 149 11.14 -22.78 4.61
N VAL A 150 11.98 -23.68 5.17
CA VAL A 150 13.23 -23.28 5.82
C VAL A 150 14.22 -22.74 4.80
N ALA A 151 14.37 -23.40 3.65
CA ALA A 151 15.25 -22.91 2.58
C ALA A 151 14.77 -21.58 1.99
N ALA A 152 13.47 -21.45 1.67
CA ALA A 152 12.86 -20.26 1.09
C ALA A 152 12.97 -19.03 2.01
N TYR A 153 13.12 -19.23 3.32
CA TYR A 153 13.29 -18.12 4.27
C TYR A 153 14.48 -17.22 3.95
N ILE A 154 15.50 -17.70 3.23
CA ILE A 154 16.62 -16.86 2.76
C ILE A 154 16.15 -15.66 1.93
N MET A 155 14.99 -15.77 1.27
CA MET A 155 14.41 -14.68 0.48
C MET A 155 13.98 -13.50 1.35
N VAL A 156 13.65 -13.72 2.62
CA VAL A 156 13.23 -12.65 3.56
C VAL A 156 14.37 -11.65 3.80
N PRO A 157 15.54 -12.03 4.34
CA PRO A 157 16.65 -11.10 4.49
C PRO A 157 17.20 -10.63 3.14
N PHE A 158 17.19 -11.47 2.09
CA PHE A 158 17.66 -11.09 0.76
C PHE A 158 16.85 -9.93 0.18
N SER A 159 15.52 -10.04 0.12
CA SER A 159 14.63 -8.98 -0.38
C SER A 159 14.72 -7.69 0.46
N PHE A 160 14.99 -7.80 1.75
CA PHE A 160 15.19 -6.64 2.62
C PHE A 160 16.54 -5.94 2.36
N ALA A 161 17.59 -6.70 2.07
CA ALA A 161 18.94 -6.19 1.88
C ALA A 161 19.18 -5.53 0.51
N LEU A 162 18.48 -5.97 -0.55
CA LEU A 162 18.70 -5.49 -1.92
C LEU A 162 18.76 -3.94 -2.08
N PRO A 163 17.86 -3.14 -1.48
CA PRO A 163 17.87 -1.68 -1.62
C PRO A 163 19.08 -0.99 -0.96
N TYR A 164 19.80 -1.71 -0.09
CA TYR A 164 20.99 -1.20 0.60
C TYR A 164 22.28 -1.46 -0.18
N ILE A 165 22.28 -2.47 -1.05
CA ILE A 165 23.47 -2.90 -1.79
C ILE A 165 23.44 -2.53 -3.28
N THR A 166 22.31 -2.02 -3.77
CA THR A 166 22.11 -1.55 -5.15
C THR A 166 21.38 -0.21 -5.15
N PHE A 167 21.47 0.52 -6.27
CA PHE A 167 20.67 1.72 -6.45
C PHE A 167 19.19 1.37 -6.44
N SER A 168 18.39 2.09 -5.66
CA SER A 168 16.98 1.83 -5.42
C SER A 168 16.22 3.13 -5.35
N LEU A 169 15.10 3.23 -6.05
CA LEU A 169 14.12 4.30 -5.94
C LEU A 169 13.35 4.21 -4.62
N HIS A 170 13.19 2.99 -4.08
CA HIS A 170 12.46 2.77 -2.84
C HIS A 170 13.13 3.45 -1.64
N PRO A 171 12.42 4.30 -0.88
CA PRO A 171 12.97 4.97 0.30
C PRO A 171 13.50 3.97 1.33
N ARG A 172 14.68 4.23 1.86
CA ARG A 172 15.29 3.47 2.95
C ARG A 172 14.71 3.90 4.29
N VAL A 173 14.90 3.07 5.31
CA VAL A 173 14.42 3.36 6.67
C VAL A 173 14.89 4.72 7.18
N GLN A 174 16.15 5.09 6.94
CA GLN A 174 16.67 6.41 7.34
C GLN A 174 15.96 7.55 6.61
N GLU A 175 15.77 7.43 5.30
CA GLU A 175 15.12 8.44 4.46
C GLU A 175 13.65 8.59 4.86
N THR A 176 12.92 7.48 5.05
CA THR A 176 11.55 7.49 5.56
C THR A 176 11.47 8.14 6.95
N SER A 177 12.41 7.85 7.84
CA SER A 177 12.44 8.44 9.18
C SER A 177 12.72 9.95 9.14
N GLN A 178 13.50 10.43 8.18
CA GLN A 178 13.75 11.85 7.98
C GLN A 178 12.53 12.57 7.38
N MET A 179 11.85 11.92 6.43
CA MET A 179 10.63 12.45 5.79
C MET A 179 9.44 12.55 6.74
N ILE A 180 9.30 11.60 7.67
CA ILE A 180 8.17 11.51 8.63
C ILE A 180 8.54 12.10 10.00
N GLY A 181 9.78 12.56 10.20
CA GLY A 181 10.28 13.04 11.49
C GLY A 181 9.45 14.20 12.09
N GLY A 182 9.43 14.30 13.43
CA GLY A 182 8.68 15.33 14.18
C GLY A 182 7.70 14.74 15.20
N GLU A 183 6.58 15.43 15.45
CA GLU A 183 5.50 15.03 16.39
C GLU A 183 4.85 13.68 16.07
N SER A 184 5.14 13.11 14.90
CA SER A 184 4.54 11.89 14.36
C SER A 184 5.50 10.70 14.24
N ALA A 185 6.68 10.81 14.85
CA ALA A 185 7.69 9.74 14.91
C ALA A 185 7.16 8.40 15.49
N ILE A 186 6.05 8.43 16.25
CA ILE A 186 5.44 7.25 16.87
C ILE A 186 4.45 6.54 15.92
N LEU A 187 3.87 7.25 14.94
CA LEU A 187 2.73 6.74 14.17
C LEU A 187 3.11 5.57 13.28
N LEU A 188 4.25 5.65 12.57
CA LEU A 188 4.72 4.57 11.71
C LEU A 188 5.19 3.34 12.52
N PRO A 189 6.07 3.45 13.53
CA PRO A 189 6.42 2.33 14.38
C PRO A 189 5.21 1.69 15.09
N GLY A 190 4.27 2.51 15.56
CA GLY A 190 3.02 2.06 16.16
C GLY A 190 2.15 1.29 15.17
N GLY A 191 2.00 1.80 13.94
CA GLY A 191 1.30 1.12 12.86
C GLY A 191 1.94 -0.23 12.49
N ILE A 192 3.28 -0.29 12.43
CA ILE A 192 4.04 -1.53 12.18
C ILE A 192 3.76 -2.55 13.29
N LEU A 193 3.88 -2.15 14.56
CA LEU A 193 3.61 -3.04 15.69
C LEU A 193 2.17 -3.54 15.67
N LEU A 194 1.21 -2.64 15.44
CA LEU A 194 -0.20 -2.99 15.37
C LEU A 194 -0.48 -3.98 14.23
N GLY A 195 0.10 -3.75 13.05
CA GLY A 195 0.02 -4.67 11.91
C GLY A 195 0.58 -6.06 12.23
N ILE A 196 1.76 -6.13 12.85
CA ILE A 196 2.41 -7.40 13.23
C ILE A 196 1.53 -8.19 14.20
N VAL A 197 1.07 -7.54 15.28
CA VAL A 197 0.26 -8.18 16.31
C VAL A 197 -1.08 -8.63 15.72
N LEU A 198 -1.70 -7.82 14.87
CA LEU A 198 -2.92 -8.20 14.16
C LEU A 198 -2.69 -9.39 13.21
N GLY A 199 -1.61 -9.39 12.43
CA GLY A 199 -1.26 -10.50 11.54
C GLY A 199 -1.06 -11.82 12.30
N ILE A 200 -0.35 -11.79 13.43
CA ILE A 200 -0.18 -12.96 14.31
C ILE A 200 -1.53 -13.42 14.90
N ALA A 201 -2.35 -12.47 15.37
CA ALA A 201 -3.67 -12.78 15.93
C ALA A 201 -4.60 -13.40 14.87
N LEU A 202 -4.56 -12.92 13.63
CA LEU A 202 -5.29 -13.51 12.50
C LEU A 202 -4.79 -14.92 12.18
N ALA A 203 -3.48 -15.17 12.18
CA ALA A 203 -2.92 -16.51 11.98
C ALA A 203 -3.38 -17.48 13.08
N GLU A 204 -3.34 -17.05 14.35
CA GLU A 204 -3.82 -17.87 15.48
C GLU A 204 -5.33 -18.12 15.42
N TYR A 205 -6.12 -17.13 14.98
CA TYR A 205 -7.55 -17.34 14.70
C TYR A 205 -7.79 -18.38 13.60
N LEU A 206 -7.02 -18.36 12.52
CA LEU A 206 -7.10 -19.36 11.44
C LEU A 206 -6.64 -20.76 11.91
N ILE A 207 -5.69 -20.83 12.85
CA ILE A 207 -5.27 -22.07 13.52
C ILE A 207 -6.41 -22.62 14.37
N ASP A 208 -7.05 -21.78 15.19
CA ASP A 208 -8.20 -22.17 16.01
C ASP A 208 -9.38 -22.60 15.14
N LEU A 209 -9.62 -21.92 14.03
CA LEU A 209 -10.60 -22.35 13.02
C LEU A 209 -10.27 -23.74 12.47
N ARG A 210 -9.00 -24.02 12.15
CA ARG A 210 -8.58 -25.31 11.58
C ARG A 210 -8.71 -26.47 12.58
N PHE A 211 -8.38 -26.25 13.85
CA PHE A 211 -8.27 -27.34 14.83
C PHE A 211 -9.46 -27.46 15.79
N ASN A 212 -10.12 -26.36 16.14
CA ASN A 212 -11.08 -26.32 17.24
C ASN A 212 -12.52 -26.01 16.80
N LYS A 213 -12.74 -25.36 15.64
CA LYS A 213 -14.05 -25.00 15.06
C LYS A 213 -15.10 -24.52 16.10
N SER A 214 -14.75 -23.52 16.92
CA SER A 214 -15.64 -23.02 17.98
C SER A 214 -16.85 -22.23 17.44
N ARG A 215 -17.99 -22.26 18.16
CA ARG A 215 -19.13 -21.37 17.90
C ARG A 215 -18.76 -19.88 17.85
N TYR A 216 -17.75 -19.47 18.62
CA TYR A 216 -17.30 -18.07 18.66
C TYR A 216 -16.53 -17.66 17.39
N THR A 217 -16.01 -18.61 16.62
CA THR A 217 -15.29 -18.35 15.37
C THR A 217 -16.20 -17.69 14.33
N ARG A 218 -17.49 -18.04 14.30
CA ARG A 218 -18.51 -17.36 13.46
C ARG A 218 -18.76 -15.94 13.91
N THR A 219 -18.96 -15.71 15.21
CA THR A 219 -19.19 -14.37 15.77
C THR A 219 -18.06 -13.41 15.44
N ILE A 220 -16.80 -13.86 15.58
CA ILE A 220 -15.61 -13.04 15.24
C ILE A 220 -15.60 -12.69 13.76
N ALA A 221 -15.92 -13.64 12.87
CA ALA A 221 -15.96 -13.38 11.44
C ALA A 221 -17.01 -12.32 11.09
N TYR A 222 -18.22 -12.40 11.65
CA TYR A 222 -19.25 -11.37 11.45
C TYR A 222 -18.83 -9.99 11.96
N ILE A 223 -18.23 -9.93 13.16
CA ILE A 223 -17.73 -8.66 13.72
C ILE A 223 -16.60 -8.10 12.84
N GLY A 224 -15.67 -8.94 12.39
CA GLY A 224 -14.59 -8.52 11.50
C GLY A 224 -15.09 -7.97 10.16
N ILE A 225 -16.13 -8.59 9.59
CA ILE A 225 -16.81 -8.06 8.39
C ILE A 225 -17.45 -6.71 8.70
N ALA A 226 -18.22 -6.60 9.78
CA ALA A 226 -18.93 -5.37 10.14
C ALA A 226 -17.95 -4.19 10.38
N LEU A 227 -16.85 -4.42 11.09
CA LEU A 227 -15.81 -3.41 11.32
C LEU A 227 -15.18 -2.93 10.01
N ASN A 228 -14.94 -3.82 9.05
CA ASN A 228 -14.36 -3.44 7.76
C ASN A 228 -15.37 -2.79 6.82
N ILE A 229 -16.66 -3.15 6.91
CA ILE A 229 -17.73 -2.39 6.23
C ILE A 229 -17.81 -0.98 6.82
N ALA A 230 -17.75 -0.85 8.14
CA ALA A 230 -17.74 0.47 8.80
C ALA A 230 -16.52 1.30 8.39
N LEU A 231 -15.34 0.69 8.28
CA LEU A 231 -14.15 1.32 7.71
C LEU A 231 -14.42 1.83 6.29
N LEU A 232 -14.92 0.97 5.39
CA LEU A 232 -15.24 1.37 4.02
C LEU A 232 -16.23 2.55 3.96
N LEU A 233 -17.26 2.54 4.81
CA LEU A 233 -18.21 3.65 4.91
C LEU A 233 -17.56 4.94 5.44
N ALA A 234 -16.66 4.84 6.41
CA ALA A 234 -15.92 5.98 6.95
C ALA A 234 -14.93 6.58 5.92
N LEU A 235 -14.47 5.78 4.96
CA LEU A 235 -13.60 6.22 3.86
C LEU A 235 -14.39 6.72 2.65
N ALA A 236 -15.70 6.47 2.56
CA ALA A 236 -16.52 6.86 1.43
C ALA A 236 -16.47 8.37 1.12
N PRO A 237 -16.51 9.30 2.10
CA PRO A 237 -16.39 10.74 1.82
C PRO A 237 -15.10 11.13 1.12
N ALA A 238 -13.99 10.47 1.46
CA ALA A 238 -12.70 10.69 0.82
C ALA A 238 -12.60 10.00 -0.56
N ALA A 239 -13.37 8.94 -0.79
CA ALA A 239 -13.38 8.17 -2.04
C ALA A 239 -14.25 8.76 -3.17
N ILE A 240 -15.17 9.70 -2.87
CA ILE A 240 -16.02 10.32 -3.89
C ILE A 240 -15.14 11.15 -4.84
N PRO A 241 -14.97 10.73 -6.10
CA PRO A 241 -14.34 11.58 -7.09
C PRO A 241 -15.34 12.70 -7.40
N HIS A 242 -14.93 13.96 -7.26
CA HIS A 242 -15.54 15.03 -8.04
C HIS A 242 -15.16 14.85 -9.50
N PHE A 243 -15.65 13.80 -10.19
CA PHE A 243 -15.46 13.64 -11.63
C PHE A 243 -16.64 12.96 -12.32
N SER A 244 -17.58 13.77 -12.79
CA SER A 244 -18.54 13.41 -13.85
C SER A 244 -18.70 14.54 -14.85
N GLY A 245 -18.23 14.35 -16.08
CA GLY A 245 -18.47 15.32 -17.16
C GLY A 245 -17.90 14.90 -18.50
N VAL A 246 -18.63 15.28 -19.55
CA VAL A 246 -18.18 15.26 -20.94
C VAL A 246 -17.04 16.27 -21.10
N ILE A 247 -15.94 15.87 -21.74
CA ILE A 247 -14.76 16.72 -21.95
C ILE A 247 -14.98 17.64 -23.16
N ASN A 248 -15.00 18.95 -22.93
CA ASN A 248 -15.01 19.99 -23.95
C ASN A 248 -13.79 20.92 -23.78
N THR A 249 -13.36 21.62 -24.82
CA THR A 249 -12.52 22.82 -24.66
C THR A 249 -13.41 23.96 -24.16
N CYS A 250 -13.16 24.45 -22.96
CA CYS A 250 -13.95 25.52 -22.36
C CYS A 250 -13.35 26.87 -22.74
N ALA A 251 -14.21 27.81 -23.18
CA ALA A 251 -13.79 29.18 -23.43
C ALA A 251 -13.30 29.80 -22.11
N LEU A 252 -12.20 30.54 -22.20
CA LEU A 252 -11.63 31.25 -21.06
C LEU A 252 -11.84 32.75 -21.28
N ASP A 253 -12.50 33.42 -20.34
CA ASP A 253 -12.68 34.87 -20.40
C ASP A 253 -11.37 35.56 -19.98
N GLU A 254 -10.76 36.28 -20.92
CA GLU A 254 -9.46 36.92 -20.70
C GLU A 254 -9.48 37.88 -19.51
N GLY A 255 -8.45 37.83 -18.66
CA GLY A 255 -8.34 38.65 -17.46
C GLY A 255 -9.15 38.17 -16.26
N SER A 256 -9.98 37.14 -16.40
CA SER A 256 -10.72 36.56 -15.26
C SER A 256 -9.79 35.83 -14.28
N TYR A 257 -10.08 35.96 -12.98
CA TYR A 257 -9.44 35.17 -11.94
C TYR A 257 -10.29 33.92 -11.66
N ILE A 258 -9.73 32.74 -11.84
CA ILE A 258 -10.45 31.48 -11.76
C ILE A 258 -9.77 30.51 -10.79
N THR A 259 -10.59 29.64 -10.21
CA THR A 259 -10.14 28.48 -9.43
C THR A 259 -10.60 27.23 -10.16
N ILE A 260 -9.65 26.41 -10.62
CA ILE A 260 -9.93 25.14 -11.27
C ILE A 260 -9.41 23.99 -10.43
N LYS A 261 -10.16 22.89 -10.42
CA LYS A 261 -9.78 21.63 -9.76
C LYS A 261 -9.68 20.55 -10.83
N GLY A 262 -8.53 19.89 -10.93
CA GLY A 262 -8.28 18.92 -12.01
C GLY A 262 -7.05 18.07 -11.79
N THR A 263 -6.81 17.12 -12.69
CA THR A 263 -5.63 16.25 -12.70
C THR A 263 -4.64 16.71 -13.75
N VAL A 264 -3.37 16.84 -13.40
CA VAL A 264 -2.29 17.10 -14.38
C VAL A 264 -2.08 15.86 -15.23
N ILE A 265 -2.25 15.97 -16.55
CA ILE A 265 -2.09 14.85 -17.49
C ILE A 265 -0.78 14.90 -18.28
N GLU A 266 -0.17 16.07 -18.38
CA GLU A 266 1.14 16.30 -19.00
C GLU A 266 1.79 17.50 -18.32
N SER A 267 3.11 17.46 -18.13
CA SER A 267 3.85 18.62 -17.64
C SER A 267 5.23 18.76 -18.31
N LYS A 268 5.63 19.98 -18.65
CA LYS A 268 6.93 20.30 -19.27
C LYS A 268 7.52 21.57 -18.67
N LEU A 269 8.85 21.58 -18.52
CA LEU A 269 9.58 22.80 -18.18
C LEU A 269 9.96 23.54 -19.47
N ILE A 270 9.47 24.77 -19.64
CA ILE A 270 9.75 25.63 -20.80
C ILE A 270 10.10 27.02 -20.27
N ASP A 271 11.28 27.53 -20.64
CA ASP A 271 11.74 28.88 -20.29
C ASP A 271 11.60 29.21 -18.78
N SER A 272 12.07 28.29 -17.93
CA SER A 272 11.99 28.37 -16.46
C SER A 272 10.56 28.37 -15.88
N SER A 273 9.55 28.18 -16.70
CA SER A 273 8.15 28.03 -16.30
C SER A 273 7.65 26.60 -16.51
N ILE A 274 6.71 26.18 -15.66
CA ILE A 274 6.14 24.85 -15.70
C ILE A 274 4.80 24.92 -16.43
N ASN A 275 4.79 24.31 -17.62
CA ASN A 275 3.62 24.19 -18.48
C ASN A 275 2.93 22.87 -18.20
N MET A 276 1.70 22.93 -17.71
CA MET A 276 0.87 21.78 -17.35
C MET A 276 -0.38 21.73 -18.21
N ILE A 277 -0.82 20.52 -18.53
CA ILE A 277 -2.16 20.27 -19.04
C ILE A 277 -2.98 19.70 -17.89
N VAL A 278 -4.01 20.43 -17.47
CA VAL A 278 -4.87 20.09 -16.33
C VAL A 278 -6.25 19.70 -16.84
N ARG A 279 -6.66 18.46 -16.56
CA ARG A 279 -7.97 17.90 -16.91
C ARG A 279 -8.94 18.07 -15.75
N THR A 280 -10.00 18.83 -15.94
CA THR A 280 -11.14 18.94 -15.00
C THR A 280 -12.27 17.99 -15.41
N GLU A 281 -13.40 18.00 -14.70
CA GLU A 281 -14.56 17.16 -15.05
C GLU A 281 -15.10 17.43 -16.46
N LYS A 282 -15.05 18.69 -16.90
CA LYS A 282 -15.67 19.14 -18.14
C LYS A 282 -14.68 19.72 -19.14
N CYS A 283 -13.48 20.05 -18.71
CA CYS A 283 -12.56 20.88 -19.49
C CYS A 283 -11.12 20.37 -19.43
N VAL A 284 -10.32 20.75 -20.43
CA VAL A 284 -8.86 20.66 -20.37
C VAL A 284 -8.29 22.07 -20.46
N PHE A 285 -7.41 22.42 -19.53
CA PHE A 285 -6.77 23.72 -19.46
C PHE A 285 -5.27 23.60 -19.59
N ARG A 286 -4.66 24.56 -20.30
CA ARG A 286 -3.22 24.79 -20.23
C ARG A 286 -2.95 25.73 -19.06
N VAL A 287 -2.07 25.34 -18.17
CA VAL A 287 -1.68 26.09 -16.97
C VAL A 287 -0.19 26.35 -17.02
N ILE A 288 0.22 27.59 -16.77
CA ILE A 288 1.61 27.99 -16.65
C ILE A 288 1.83 28.42 -15.21
N ALA A 289 2.82 27.85 -14.55
CA ALA A 289 3.17 28.17 -13.17
C ALA A 289 4.66 28.43 -13.04
N GLN A 290 5.04 29.37 -12.18
CA GLN A 290 6.42 29.50 -11.75
C GLN A 290 6.76 28.35 -10.79
N PRO A 291 7.97 27.76 -10.83
CA PRO A 291 8.36 26.65 -9.95
C PRO A 291 8.11 26.95 -8.46
N GLU A 292 8.33 28.19 -8.05
CA GLU A 292 8.15 28.68 -6.67
C GLU A 292 6.70 28.66 -6.18
N LYS A 293 5.73 28.62 -7.10
CA LYS A 293 4.29 28.56 -6.80
C LYS A 293 3.77 27.13 -6.68
N ILE A 294 4.62 26.16 -7.01
CA ILE A 294 4.30 24.75 -6.85
C ILE A 294 4.81 24.33 -5.47
N PRO A 295 3.96 23.77 -4.61
CA PRO A 295 4.36 23.36 -3.27
C PRO A 295 5.31 22.15 -3.25
N LEU A 296 5.77 21.68 -4.43
CA LEU A 296 6.72 20.59 -4.62
C LEU A 296 7.94 21.07 -5.37
N SER A 297 9.08 20.47 -5.03
CA SER A 297 10.28 20.56 -5.85
C SER A 297 10.11 19.65 -7.07
N PRO A 298 9.93 20.20 -8.29
CA PRO A 298 9.73 19.40 -9.49
C PRO A 298 11.00 18.58 -9.82
N LEU A 299 10.87 17.27 -10.07
CA LEU A 299 11.96 16.52 -10.68
C LEU A 299 12.06 16.89 -12.16
N VAL A 300 13.22 17.41 -12.53
CA VAL A 300 13.56 17.72 -13.91
C VAL A 300 14.70 16.82 -14.34
N ILE A 301 14.48 16.01 -15.38
CA ILE A 301 15.52 15.17 -15.99
C ILE A 301 16.04 15.85 -17.24
N VAL A 302 17.36 15.90 -17.38
CA VAL A 302 18.03 16.30 -18.63
C VAL A 302 18.12 15.07 -19.53
N MET A 303 17.44 15.10 -20.68
CA MET A 303 17.54 14.04 -21.68
C MET A 303 18.87 14.15 -22.46
N PRO A 304 19.38 13.04 -23.03
CA PRO A 304 20.50 13.08 -23.96
C PRO A 304 20.18 14.05 -25.12
N GLY A 305 20.91 15.16 -25.20
CA GLY A 305 20.60 16.29 -26.10
C GLY A 305 20.28 17.61 -25.40
N GLY A 306 20.24 17.65 -24.06
CA GLY A 306 20.13 18.89 -23.28
C GLY A 306 18.69 19.38 -23.02
N ASN A 307 17.68 18.67 -23.51
CA ASN A 307 16.27 19.01 -23.25
C ASN A 307 15.88 18.61 -21.82
N LEU A 308 15.26 19.54 -21.09
CA LEU A 308 14.72 19.32 -19.75
C LEU A 308 13.28 18.77 -19.84
N THR A 309 13.01 17.65 -19.16
CA THR A 309 11.67 17.07 -19.03
C THR A 309 11.27 17.03 -17.56
N LEU A 310 10.05 17.50 -17.27
CA LEU A 310 9.46 17.49 -15.94
C LEU A 310 8.70 16.18 -15.73
N ILE A 311 8.93 15.48 -14.61
CA ILE A 311 8.35 14.14 -14.38
C ILE A 311 7.39 14.11 -13.19
N THR A 312 7.62 14.93 -12.17
CA THR A 312 6.95 14.74 -10.87
C THR A 312 5.48 15.14 -10.86
N ILE A 313 5.05 16.17 -11.59
CA ILE A 313 3.72 16.78 -11.37
C ILE A 313 2.62 16.07 -12.16
N GLU A 314 2.97 15.14 -13.05
CA GLU A 314 1.98 14.35 -13.78
C GLU A 314 1.16 13.48 -12.82
N SER A 315 -0.10 13.21 -13.19
CA SER A 315 -1.08 12.46 -12.40
C SER A 315 -1.52 13.08 -11.06
N HIS A 316 -1.01 14.25 -10.68
CA HIS A 316 -1.41 14.93 -9.46
C HIS A 316 -2.78 15.58 -9.62
N ASN A 317 -3.65 15.44 -8.62
CA ASN A 317 -4.85 16.25 -8.52
C ASN A 317 -4.45 17.58 -7.91
N ILE A 318 -4.81 18.68 -8.55
CA ILE A 318 -4.44 20.01 -8.11
C ILE A 318 -5.64 20.96 -8.12
N VAL A 319 -5.62 21.93 -7.23
CA VAL A 319 -6.40 23.16 -7.36
C VAL A 319 -5.46 24.25 -7.83
N VAL A 320 -5.79 24.85 -8.97
CA VAL A 320 -5.06 26.00 -9.50
C VAL A 320 -5.93 27.22 -9.30
N LYS A 321 -5.37 28.24 -8.64
CA LYS A 321 -5.92 29.59 -8.65
C LYS A 321 -5.03 30.45 -9.54
N GLY A 322 -5.62 31.29 -10.39
CA GLY A 322 -4.84 32.06 -11.34
C GLY A 322 -5.66 32.92 -12.27
N THR A 323 -4.97 33.68 -13.11
CA THR A 323 -5.57 34.60 -14.07
C THR A 323 -5.53 34.01 -15.48
N VAL A 324 -6.60 34.16 -16.23
CA VAL A 324 -6.68 33.73 -17.63
C VAL A 324 -5.92 34.70 -18.53
N ASN A 325 -5.09 34.15 -19.40
CA ASN A 325 -4.44 34.83 -20.53
C ASN A 325 -4.79 34.11 -21.83
N SER A 326 -5.83 34.59 -22.51
CA SER A 326 -6.43 34.16 -23.79
C SER A 326 -6.64 32.63 -23.99
N THR A 327 -5.58 31.84 -23.95
CA THR A 327 -5.57 30.38 -24.20
C THR A 327 -5.05 29.54 -23.02
N TYR A 328 -4.53 30.17 -21.96
CA TYR A 328 -3.97 29.47 -20.80
C TYR A 328 -4.23 30.23 -19.49
N ILE A 329 -3.96 29.55 -18.37
CA ILE A 329 -4.10 30.09 -17.02
C ILE A 329 -2.71 30.32 -16.44
N VAL A 330 -2.44 31.53 -15.97
CA VAL A 330 -1.24 31.85 -15.19
C VAL A 330 -1.54 31.59 -13.72
N ALA A 331 -0.96 30.53 -13.17
CA ALA A 331 -1.20 30.12 -11.79
C ALA A 331 -0.55 31.11 -10.80
N SER A 332 -1.35 31.68 -9.91
CA SER A 332 -0.89 32.44 -8.75
C SER A 332 -0.62 31.55 -7.54
N GLU A 333 -1.37 30.44 -7.43
CA GLU A 333 -1.31 29.46 -6.34
C GLU A 333 -1.69 28.08 -6.88
N ILE A 334 -0.95 27.04 -6.47
CA ILE A 334 -1.28 25.64 -6.74
C ILE A 334 -1.34 24.88 -5.42
N GLU A 335 -2.47 24.23 -5.17
CA GLU A 335 -2.67 23.29 -4.08
C GLU A 335 -2.69 21.88 -4.65
N ILE A 336 -2.04 20.93 -3.98
CA ILE A 336 -2.06 19.52 -4.38
C ILE A 336 -3.09 18.80 -3.52
N LEU A 337 -4.05 18.19 -4.20
CA LEU A 337 -5.11 17.41 -3.60
C LEU A 337 -4.65 15.97 -3.37
N GLU A 338 -5.01 15.48 -2.19
CA GLU A 338 -4.65 14.17 -1.67
C GLU A 338 -4.87 13.01 -2.66
N ASN A 339 -3.89 12.10 -2.71
CA ASN A 339 -3.81 11.10 -3.78
C ASN A 339 -4.68 9.84 -3.56
N LYS A 340 -5.10 9.20 -4.66
CA LYS A 340 -6.06 8.09 -4.68
C LYS A 340 -5.48 6.78 -4.15
N SER A 341 -4.17 6.51 -4.28
CA SER A 341 -3.60 5.24 -3.83
C SER A 341 -3.81 5.00 -2.34
N VAL A 342 -3.78 6.05 -1.50
CA VAL A 342 -3.93 5.91 -0.05
C VAL A 342 -5.32 5.34 0.29
N LEU A 343 -6.34 5.82 -0.41
CA LEU A 343 -7.72 5.34 -0.28
C LEU A 343 -7.91 3.96 -0.89
N ILE A 344 -7.36 3.72 -2.08
CA ILE A 344 -7.43 2.41 -2.76
C ILE A 344 -6.72 1.35 -1.92
N ASN A 345 -5.57 1.65 -1.34
CA ASN A 345 -4.79 0.71 -0.52
C ASN A 345 -5.52 0.35 0.77
N SER A 346 -6.22 1.32 1.36
CA SER A 346 -7.11 1.08 2.51
C SER A 346 -8.31 0.20 2.14
N PHE A 347 -8.92 0.45 0.98
CA PHE A 347 -9.99 -0.38 0.43
C PHE A 347 -9.55 -1.83 0.18
N LEU A 348 -8.37 -2.02 -0.43
CA LEU A 348 -7.78 -3.34 -0.67
C LEU A 348 -7.49 -4.10 0.64
N TYR A 349 -7.03 -3.40 1.67
CA TYR A 349 -6.88 -3.98 3.00
C TYR A 349 -8.22 -4.46 3.55
N SER A 350 -9.25 -3.60 3.53
CA SER A 350 -10.60 -3.95 4.03
C SER A 350 -11.19 -5.16 3.31
N LEU A 351 -11.09 -5.20 1.99
CA LEU A 351 -11.55 -6.35 1.20
C LEU A 351 -10.81 -7.64 1.55
N THR A 352 -9.51 -7.56 1.84
CA THR A 352 -8.74 -8.74 2.24
C THR A 352 -9.21 -9.29 3.58
N ILE A 353 -9.43 -8.43 4.57
CA ILE A 353 -9.96 -8.86 5.86
C ILE A 353 -11.37 -9.44 5.70
N ILE A 354 -12.26 -8.79 4.96
CA ILE A 354 -13.60 -9.31 4.66
C ILE A 354 -13.49 -10.69 3.99
N GLY A 355 -12.62 -10.84 3.00
CA GLY A 355 -12.37 -12.10 2.30
C GLY A 355 -11.91 -13.22 3.24
N LEU A 356 -10.98 -12.93 4.16
CA LEU A 356 -10.51 -13.88 5.17
C LEU A 356 -11.64 -14.30 6.12
N MET A 357 -12.50 -13.36 6.54
CA MET A 357 -13.64 -13.65 7.41
C MET A 357 -14.73 -14.44 6.69
N VAL A 358 -15.01 -14.14 5.41
CA VAL A 358 -15.95 -14.93 4.59
C VAL A 358 -15.41 -16.34 4.36
N TYR A 359 -14.11 -16.49 4.10
CA TYR A 359 -13.45 -17.79 4.02
C TYR A 359 -13.61 -18.58 5.34
N ALA A 360 -13.43 -17.91 6.48
CA ALA A 360 -13.63 -18.51 7.79
C ALA A 360 -15.07 -19.02 7.96
N LEU A 361 -16.07 -18.20 7.60
CA LEU A 361 -17.48 -18.61 7.67
C LEU A 361 -17.79 -19.84 6.82
N ARG A 362 -17.26 -19.91 5.58
CA ARG A 362 -17.44 -21.09 4.70
C ARG A 362 -16.87 -22.37 5.32
N ARG A 363 -15.67 -22.29 5.92
CA ARG A 363 -15.00 -23.43 6.57
C ARG A 363 -15.65 -23.92 7.86
N ILE A 364 -16.54 -23.13 8.47
CA ILE A 364 -17.35 -23.57 9.61
C ILE A 364 -18.68 -24.19 9.14
N GLY A 365 -19.04 -24.02 7.86
CA GLY A 365 -20.21 -24.67 7.24
C GLY A 365 -19.91 -26.09 6.74
N GLU A 366 -18.67 -26.33 6.32
CA GLU A 366 -18.06 -27.66 6.05
C GLU A 366 -17.65 -28.37 7.35
#